data_AF-A0A6L3GLN4-F1
#
_entry.id   AF-A0A6L3GLN4-F1
#
_cell.length_a   1.000
_cell.length_b   1.000
_cell.length_c   1.000
_cell.angle_alpha   90.00
_cell.angle_beta   90.00
_cell.angle_gamma   90.00
#
_symmetry.space_group_name_H-M   'P 1'
#
loop_
_entity.id
_entity.type
_entity.pdbx_description
1 polymer ?
#
loop_
_entity_poly.entity_id
_entity_poly.type
_entity_poly.pdbx_seq_one_letter_code
_entity_poly.pdbx_strand_id
1 'polypeptide(L)'
;MIKCNVTVCGVIGRDASIRTNKEGKSFLVFPLRVMISATEGKTAPIEVDVSKETAGEETGSYRNSTRVEVQGTMFLKHRGDRI
;
A
#
# COMPACT_ATOMS: atom_id res chain seq x y z
N MET A 1 11.02 -9.05 -13.31
CA MET A 1 10.25 -8.36 -12.26
C MET A 1 11.23 -7.79 -11.26
N ILE A 2 11.39 -6.47 -11.21
CA ILE A 2 12.25 -5.82 -10.20
C ILE A 2 11.52 -5.93 -8.86
N LYS A 3 12.17 -6.54 -7.87
CA LYS A 3 11.71 -6.64 -6.48
C LYS A 3 12.68 -5.85 -5.63
N CYS A 4 12.18 -4.96 -4.79
CA CYS A 4 13.02 -4.20 -3.85
C CYS A 4 12.38 -4.22 -2.48
N ASN A 5 13.19 -4.44 -1.44
CA ASN A 5 12.74 -4.24 -0.07
C ASN A 5 12.72 -2.73 0.19
N VAL A 6 11.58 -2.23 0.64
CA VAL A 6 11.37 -0.82 0.86
C VAL A 6 10.78 -0.59 2.25
N THR A 7 11.09 0.57 2.80
CA THR A 7 10.35 1.17 3.92
C THR A 7 9.72 2.44 3.39
N VAL A 8 8.41 2.59 3.59
CA VAL A 8 7.63 3.70 3.05
C VAL A 8 6.81 4.33 4.16
N CYS A 9 7.00 5.62 4.39
CA CYS A 9 6.19 6.40 5.32
C CYS A 9 5.16 7.22 4.54
N GLY A 10 3.89 7.11 4.91
CA GLY A 10 2.83 7.80 4.19
C GLY A 10 1.55 7.94 5.00
N VAL A 11 0.52 8.46 4.35
CA VAL A 11 -0.82 8.61 4.92
C VAL A 11 -1.76 7.68 4.18
N ILE A 12 -2.53 6.88 4.92
CA ILE A 12 -3.53 5.98 4.34
C ILE A 12 -4.58 6.83 3.61
N GLY A 13 -4.74 6.62 2.31
CA GLY A 13 -5.63 7.42 1.47
C GLY A 13 -7.10 7.01 1.53
N ARG A 14 -7.38 5.77 1.96
CA ARG A 14 -8.71 5.18 2.15
C ARG A 14 -8.65 4.07 3.19
N ASP A 15 -9.74 3.87 3.93
CA ASP A 15 -9.85 2.78 4.92
C ASP A 15 -9.48 1.44 4.30
N ALA A 16 -8.76 0.63 5.08
CA ALA A 16 -8.36 -0.68 4.62
C ALA A 16 -9.57 -1.61 4.45
N SER A 17 -9.48 -2.46 3.43
CA SER A 17 -10.50 -3.46 3.12
C SER A 17 -9.86 -4.83 3.02
N ILE A 18 -10.61 -5.87 3.38
CA ILE A 18 -10.18 -7.25 3.15
C ILE A 18 -10.65 -7.68 1.76
N ARG A 19 -9.74 -8.22 0.96
CA ARG A 19 -10.03 -8.84 -0.34
C ARG A 19 -9.58 -10.28 -0.31
N THR A 20 -10.36 -11.16 -0.91
CA THR A 20 -10.01 -12.57 -1.05
C THR A 20 -9.67 -12.87 -2.51
N ASN A 21 -8.56 -13.56 -2.75
CA ASN A 21 -8.15 -13.97 -4.09
C ASN A 21 -8.86 -15.27 -4.52
N LYS A 22 -8.56 -15.76 -5.73
CA LYS A 22 -9.17 -17.01 -6.25
C LYS A 22 -8.72 -18.27 -5.49
N GLU A 23 -7.58 -18.20 -4.80
CA GLU A 23 -7.03 -19.30 -4.00
C GLU A 23 -7.62 -19.32 -2.57
N GLY A 24 -8.55 -18.41 -2.26
CA GLY A 24 -9.16 -18.30 -0.92
C GLY A 24 -8.30 -17.55 0.09
N LYS A 25 -7.15 -16.98 -0.30
CA LYS A 25 -6.30 -16.18 0.59
C LYS A 25 -6.86 -14.77 0.74
N SER A 26 -6.94 -14.33 1.99
CA SER A 26 -7.39 -12.98 2.34
C SER A 26 -6.22 -12.02 2.50
N PHE A 27 -6.39 -10.82 1.97
CA PHE A 27 -5.42 -9.73 1.99
C PHE A 27 -6.08 -8.46 2.49
N LEU A 28 -5.43 -7.80 3.44
CA LEU A 28 -5.71 -6.42 3.80
C LEU A 28 -5.10 -5.51 2.73
N VAL A 29 -5.92 -4.64 2.13
CA VAL A 29 -5.47 -3.70 1.10
C VAL A 29 -5.87 -2.27 1.43
N PHE A 30 -4.95 -1.34 1.19
CA PHE A 30 -5.19 0.10 1.28
C PHE A 30 -4.16 0.89 0.44
N PRO A 31 -4.54 2.04 -0.13
CA PRO A 31 -3.60 2.93 -0.79
C PRO A 31 -2.86 3.78 0.24
N LEU A 32 -1.55 3.91 0.08
CA LEU A 32 -0.71 4.80 0.87
C LEU A 32 -0.29 6.01 0.01
N ARG A 33 -0.68 7.21 0.43
CA ARG A 33 -0.24 8.47 -0.19
C ARG A 33 1.11 8.87 0.38
N VAL A 34 2.09 9.05 -0.49
CA VAL A 34 3.46 9.38 -0.14
C VAL A 34 3.86 10.66 -0.85
N MET A 35 4.40 11.62 -0.11
CA MET A 35 4.95 12.83 -0.70
C MET A 35 6.42 12.58 -1.03
N ILE A 36 6.76 12.61 -2.31
CA ILE A 36 8.15 12.54 -2.77
C ILE A 36 8.66 13.94 -3.09
N SER A 37 9.90 14.22 -2.70
CA SER A 37 10.59 15.43 -3.11
C SER A 37 11.00 15.30 -4.58
N ALA A 38 10.51 16.20 -5.40
CA ALA A 38 10.97 16.39 -6.77
C ALA A 38 12.17 17.37 -6.79
N THR A 39 12.75 17.54 -7.98
CA THR A 39 13.73 18.60 -8.22
C THR A 39 13.10 19.97 -7.92
N GLU A 40 13.94 20.92 -7.48
CA GLU A 40 13.55 22.31 -7.19
C GLU A 40 12.63 22.51 -5.96
N GLY A 41 12.65 21.59 -4.98
CA GLY A 41 11.91 21.76 -3.73
C GLY A 41 10.39 21.57 -3.87
N LYS A 42 9.91 21.18 -5.05
CA LYS A 42 8.52 20.77 -5.27
C LYS A 42 8.31 19.39 -4.66
N THR A 43 7.12 19.13 -4.13
CA THR A 43 6.72 17.79 -3.67
C THR A 43 5.59 17.27 -4.53
N ALA A 44 5.67 16.01 -4.95
CA ALA A 44 4.61 15.34 -5.71
C ALA A 44 4.00 14.21 -4.86
N PRO A 45 2.66 14.09 -4.81
CA PRO A 45 2.03 12.92 -4.23
C PRO A 45 2.15 11.74 -5.18
N ILE A 46 2.56 10.58 -4.67
CA ILE A 46 2.39 9.28 -5.31
C ILE A 46 1.46 8.42 -4.48
N GLU A 47 0.81 7.45 -5.13
CA GLU A 47 -0.01 6.44 -4.46
C GLU A 47 0.69 5.08 -4.58
N VAL A 48 0.89 4.43 -3.44
CA VAL A 48 1.46 3.08 -3.33
C VAL A 48 0.37 2.15 -2.83
N ASP A 49 -0.03 1.17 -3.64
CA ASP A 49 -0.95 0.12 -3.21
C ASP A 49 -0.25 -0.82 -2.22
N VAL A 50 -0.78 -0.92 -1.00
CA VAL A 50 -0.31 -1.87 0.02
C VAL A 50 -1.22 -3.08 0.04
N SER A 51 -0.62 -4.27 0.10
CA SER A 51 -1.31 -5.56 0.30
C SER A 51 -0.56 -6.37 1.36
N LYS A 52 -1.28 -6.82 2.38
CA LYS A 52 -0.76 -7.65 3.49
C LYS A 52 -1.65 -8.87 3.63
N GLU A 53 -1.10 -10.08 3.55
CA GLU A 53 -1.86 -11.30 3.84
C GLU A 53 -2.41 -11.25 5.28
N THR A 54 -3.67 -11.65 5.47
CA THR A 54 -4.37 -11.54 6.76
C THR A 54 -5.27 -12.74 6.99
N ALA A 55 -5.43 -13.14 8.25
CA ALA A 55 -6.34 -14.21 8.67
C ALA A 55 -7.76 -13.70 9.01
N GLY A 56 -8.06 -12.40 8.88
CA GLY A 56 -9.45 -11.93 8.83
C GLY A 56 -9.91 -10.88 9.85
N GLU A 57 -9.07 -10.27 10.70
CA GLU A 57 -9.56 -9.38 11.78
C GLU A 57 -8.84 -8.03 11.96
N GLU A 58 -7.89 -7.65 11.09
CA GLU A 58 -7.03 -6.47 11.34
C GLU A 58 -7.36 -5.22 10.49
N THR A 59 -8.62 -4.84 10.28
CA THR A 59 -8.92 -3.58 9.55
C THR A 59 -8.94 -2.35 10.45
N GLY A 60 -9.22 -2.51 11.74
CA GLY A 60 -9.53 -1.39 12.66
C GLY A 60 -8.40 -0.37 12.83
N SER A 61 -7.14 -0.79 12.67
CA SER A 61 -5.93 0.03 12.84
C SER A 61 -5.49 0.76 11.56
N TYR A 62 -6.04 0.43 10.40
CA TYR A 62 -5.62 0.97 9.10
C TYR A 62 -6.72 1.86 8.49
N ARG A 63 -6.90 3.04 9.10
CA ARG A 63 -7.95 3.99 8.72
C ARG A 63 -7.41 5.12 7.84
N ASN A 64 -8.27 5.65 6.99
CA ASN A 64 -8.02 6.84 6.20
C ASN A 64 -7.45 7.96 7.08
N SER A 65 -6.51 8.72 6.52
CA SER A 65 -5.83 9.84 7.17
C SER A 65 -4.92 9.46 8.34
N THR A 66 -4.70 8.17 8.59
CA THR A 66 -3.69 7.69 9.55
C THR A 66 -2.30 7.69 8.91
N ARG A 67 -1.29 8.19 9.62
CA ARG A 67 0.11 8.12 9.19
C ARG A 67 0.72 6.80 9.64
N VAL A 68 1.35 6.08 8.72
CA VAL A 68 1.94 4.76 8.97
C VAL A 68 3.30 4.62 8.30
N GLU A 69 4.12 3.76 8.87
CA GLU A 69 5.32 3.20 8.23
C GLU A 69 5.00 1.78 7.75
N VAL A 70 5.37 1.48 6.51
CA VAL A 70 5.17 0.16 5.90
C VAL A 70 6.51 -0.36 5.42
N GLN A 71 6.87 -1.55 5.87
CA GLN A 71 8.04 -2.29 5.40
C GLN A 71 7.57 -3.50 4.60
N GLY A 72 8.18 -3.74 3.44
CA GLY A 72 7.84 -4.90 2.62
C GLY A 72 8.61 -4.95 1.31
N THR A 73 8.19 -5.84 0.44
CA THR A 73 8.74 -5.96 -0.92
C THR A 73 7.83 -5.23 -1.89
N MET A 74 8.37 -4.25 -2.61
CA MET A 74 7.68 -3.54 -3.67
C MET A 74 7.86 -4.24 -5.01
N PHE A 75 6.77 -4.26 -5.78
CA PHE A 75 6.71 -4.77 -7.15
C PHE A 75 6.15 -3.69 -8.06
N LEU A 76 6.80 -3.48 -9.20
CA LEU A 76 6.23 -2.66 -10.27
C LEU A 76 5.24 -3.53 -11.06
N LYS A 77 3.97 -3.13 -11.08
CA LYS A 77 2.90 -3.78 -11.85
C LYS A 77 2.45 -2.90 -13.00
N HIS A 78 2.07 -3.49 -14.13
CA HIS A 78 1.35 -2.75 -15.17
C HIS A 78 -0.12 -2.55 -14.78
N ARG A 79 -0.73 -1.50 -15.31
CA ARG A 79 -2.16 -1.26 -15.11
C ARG A 79 -2.97 -2.41 -15.74
N GLY A 80 -3.67 -3.17 -14.91
CA GLY A 80 -4.45 -4.35 -15.34
C GLY A 80 -3.94 -5.67 -14.75
N ASP A 81 -2.70 -5.69 -14.23
CA ASP A 81 -2.16 -6.88 -13.56
C ASP A 81 -2.86 -7.11 -12.23
N ARG A 82 -3.18 -8.38 -11.94
CA ARG A 82 -3.76 -8.79 -10.65
C ARG A 82 -2.68 -8.85 -9.57
N ILE A 83 -3.07 -8.46 -8.36
CA ILE A 83 -2.30 -8.67 -7.11
C ILE A 83 -2.52 -10.12 -6.66
#